data_AF-A0A452FH64-F1
#
_entry.id   AF-A0A452FH64-F1
#
_cell.length_a   1.000
_cell.length_b   1.000
_cell.length_c   1.000
_cell.angle_alpha   90.00
_cell.angle_beta   90.00
_cell.angle_gamma   90.00
#
_symmetry.space_group_name_H-M   'P 1'
#
loop_
_entity.id
_entity.type
_entity.pdbx_description
1 polymer ?
#
loop_
_entity_poly.entity_id
_entity_poly.type
_entity_poly.pdbx_seq_one_letter_code
_entity_poly.pdbx_strand_id
1 'polypeptide(L)'
;MGSAGLARLQGLFAVYKPPGLKWKHLRDTVELQLLKGLNAGKPSAPKQRVRFLLGPVESSKEKELTLTANRVPTLINHPLVRGLAFTSLKVGVGHRLDSQASGVLVLGVGHGCGLLTDMYNAHLTKDYAVRGLLGKATDDFCEDGRLVEKTTYDHVTREKLDRILAVIQGSHQKALVTYSNLDLQTQEAYEMAVSGVIRPMNKSPMLITGIRCLQFAPPEFLLEVQCMHETQKQLRRLVHEIGLELKSTAVCTQVRRTRDGFFTLDDALLRTQWDLPSIQGAIQAAAPRVAAELEKSLRPWLGTQEPPGSGQPWDSKRPHSALEPESHVGH
;
A
#
# COMPACT_ATOMS: atom_id res chain seq x y z
N MET A 1 12.00 26.27 10.09
CA MET A 1 12.16 25.15 9.14
C MET A 1 11.00 25.13 8.15
N GLY A 2 10.98 26.08 7.21
CA GLY A 2 9.92 26.22 6.19
C GLY A 2 10.24 25.44 4.91
N SER A 3 9.20 24.95 4.23
CA SER A 3 9.12 24.18 2.97
C SER A 3 10.07 22.97 2.78
N ALA A 4 11.36 23.09 3.06
CA ALA A 4 12.37 22.05 2.87
C ALA A 4 12.14 20.80 3.74
N GLY A 5 11.69 20.96 4.99
CA GLY A 5 11.36 19.84 5.87
C GLY A 5 10.15 19.03 5.38
N LEU A 6 9.22 19.69 4.70
CA LEU A 6 8.02 19.06 4.14
C LEU A 6 8.30 18.38 2.80
N ALA A 7 9.22 18.93 2.00
CA ALA A 7 9.70 18.29 0.77
C ALA A 7 10.41 16.94 1.06
N ARG A 8 11.20 16.88 2.13
CA ARG A 8 11.90 15.65 2.56
C ARG A 8 10.98 14.57 3.16
N LEU A 9 9.72 14.91 3.39
CA LEU A 9 8.71 13.98 3.91
C LEU A 9 7.84 13.36 2.81
N GLN A 10 8.04 13.73 1.54
CA GLN A 10 7.19 13.21 0.47
C GLN A 10 7.73 11.87 -0.04
N GLY A 11 7.02 10.78 0.26
CA GLY A 11 7.40 9.46 -0.22
C GLY A 11 6.77 8.31 0.56
N LEU A 12 7.28 7.11 0.31
CA LEU A 12 6.87 5.87 0.96
C LEU A 12 7.86 5.46 2.03
N PHE A 13 7.35 4.89 3.12
CA PHE A 13 8.13 4.21 4.13
C PHE A 13 7.33 3.07 4.74
N ALA A 14 8.03 2.15 5.40
CA ALA A 14 7.41 1.05 6.10
C ALA A 14 7.47 1.25 7.62
N VAL A 15 6.44 0.79 8.30
CA VAL A 15 6.38 0.70 9.76
C VAL A 15 5.99 -0.71 10.18
N TYR A 16 6.46 -1.14 11.34
CA TYR A 16 6.02 -2.41 11.91
C TYR A 16 4.74 -2.20 12.72
N LYS A 17 3.66 -2.89 12.30
CA LYS A 17 2.41 -2.93 13.05
C LYS A 17 2.42 -4.15 14.00
N PRO A 18 2.35 -3.96 15.32
CA PRO A 18 2.16 -5.08 16.26
C PRO A 18 0.74 -5.66 16.19
N PRO A 19 0.55 -6.92 16.64
CA PRO A 19 -0.79 -7.48 16.83
C PRO A 19 -1.57 -6.70 17.90
N GLY A 20 -2.89 -6.69 17.82
CA GLY A 20 -3.80 -5.94 18.69
C GLY A 20 -3.98 -4.45 18.34
N LEU A 21 -3.01 -3.82 17.65
CA LEU A 21 -3.12 -2.41 17.28
C LEU A 21 -3.96 -2.23 16.01
N LYS A 22 -4.95 -1.33 15.98
CA LYS A 22 -5.68 -0.99 14.74
C LYS A 22 -4.79 -0.12 13.84
N TRP A 23 -4.80 -0.39 12.53
CA TRP A 23 -4.02 0.38 11.54
C TRP A 23 -4.35 1.88 11.57
N LYS A 24 -5.61 2.24 11.88
CA LYS A 24 -6.06 3.64 11.96
C LYS A 24 -5.34 4.39 13.09
N HIS A 25 -5.30 3.79 14.29
CA HIS A 25 -4.58 4.37 15.43
C HIS A 25 -3.08 4.47 15.17
N LEU A 26 -2.50 3.49 14.46
CA LEU A 26 -1.11 3.55 14.04
C LEU A 26 -0.87 4.78 13.16
N ARG A 27 -1.64 4.93 12.07
CA ARG A 27 -1.54 6.07 11.16
C ARG A 27 -1.69 7.39 11.90
N ASP A 28 -2.70 7.50 12.77
CA ASP A 28 -2.98 8.73 13.53
C ASP A 28 -1.83 9.07 14.48
N THR A 29 -1.21 8.06 15.08
CA THR A 29 -0.02 8.23 15.92
C THR A 29 1.17 8.74 15.10
N VAL A 30 1.41 8.15 13.93
CA VAL A 30 2.48 8.57 13.03
C VAL A 30 2.26 10.01 12.55
N GLU A 31 1.05 10.36 12.12
CA GLU A 31 0.69 11.73 11.73
C GLU A 31 0.95 12.72 12.87
N LEU A 32 0.51 12.39 14.09
CA LEU A 32 0.70 13.23 15.27
C LEU A 32 2.19 13.45 15.58
N GLN A 33 3.02 12.41 15.51
CA GLN A 33 4.45 12.54 15.77
C GLN A 33 5.17 13.37 14.69
N LEU A 34 4.78 13.20 13.43
CA LEU A 34 5.29 14.03 12.33
C LEU A 34 4.91 15.50 12.53
N LEU A 35 3.66 15.80 12.88
CA LEU A 35 3.20 17.16 13.19
C LEU A 35 3.96 17.74 14.38
N LYS A 36 4.17 16.95 15.45
CA LYS A 36 4.96 17.37 16.62
C LYS A 36 6.40 17.71 16.21
N GLY A 37 7.05 16.87 15.42
CA GLY A 37 8.41 17.09 14.93
C GLY A 37 8.52 18.33 14.04
N LEU A 38 7.57 18.54 13.13
CA LEU A 38 7.56 19.69 12.22
C LEU A 38 7.35 21.01 12.97
N ASN A 39 6.51 21.01 14.00
CA ASN A 39 6.22 22.20 14.82
C ASN A 39 7.26 22.44 15.94
N ALA A 40 8.12 21.47 16.26
CA ALA A 40 9.18 21.63 17.27
C ALA A 40 10.32 22.56 16.82
N GLY A 41 10.41 22.89 15.52
CA GLY A 41 11.42 23.80 14.99
C GLY A 41 11.28 25.23 15.53
N LYS A 42 12.41 25.91 15.76
CA LYS A 42 12.44 27.30 16.24
C LYS A 42 11.61 28.21 15.30
N PRO A 43 10.66 29.03 15.82
CA PRO A 43 9.92 29.98 15.01
C PRO A 43 10.88 30.96 14.33
N SER A 44 10.57 31.35 13.09
CA SER A 44 11.33 32.42 12.43
C SER A 44 11.19 33.71 13.22
N ALA A 45 12.28 34.48 13.33
CA ALA A 45 12.25 35.77 14.01
C ALA A 45 11.15 36.67 13.42
N PRO A 46 10.37 37.40 14.24
CA PRO A 46 9.30 38.25 13.74
C PRO A 46 9.88 39.33 12.82
N LYS A 47 9.27 39.49 11.63
CA LYS A 47 9.66 40.55 10.70
C LYS A 47 9.43 41.91 11.36
N GLN A 48 10.37 42.84 11.22
CA GLN A 48 10.21 44.18 11.76
C GLN A 48 9.37 45.03 10.79
N ARG A 49 8.41 45.79 11.30
CA ARG A 49 7.73 46.85 10.53
C ARG A 49 8.03 48.21 11.14
N VAL A 50 8.14 49.23 10.30
CA VAL A 50 8.24 50.62 10.78
C VAL A 50 6.83 51.12 11.09
N ARG A 51 6.64 51.67 12.29
CA ARG A 51 5.41 52.32 12.72
C ARG A 51 5.76 53.74 13.13
N PHE A 52 5.12 54.72 12.50
CA PHE A 52 5.25 56.10 12.89
C PHE A 52 4.31 56.39 14.06
N LEU A 53 4.86 56.93 15.14
CA LEU A 53 4.11 57.33 16.34
C LEU A 53 4.19 58.85 16.48
N LEU A 54 3.05 59.47 16.78
CA LEU A 54 2.96 60.89 17.07
C LEU A 54 3.19 61.09 18.57
N GLY A 55 4.18 61.90 18.93
CA GLY A 55 4.49 62.26 20.31
C GLY A 55 4.44 63.79 20.52
N PRO A 56 4.11 64.27 21.73
CA PRO A 56 4.18 65.69 22.06
C PRO A 56 5.64 66.15 22.15
N VAL A 57 5.91 67.37 21.69
CA VAL A 57 7.23 68.02 21.88
C VAL A 57 7.33 68.52 23.32
N GLU A 58 8.37 68.11 24.06
CA GLU A 58 8.55 68.47 25.48
C GLU A 58 8.85 69.97 25.74
N SER A 59 8.89 70.81 24.69
CA SER A 59 9.41 72.18 24.79
C SER A 59 8.61 73.29 24.08
N SER A 60 7.32 73.13 23.78
CA SER A 60 6.51 74.24 23.23
C SER A 60 5.08 74.28 23.79
N LYS A 61 4.59 75.50 24.08
CA LYS A 61 3.23 75.80 24.60
C LYS A 61 2.11 75.58 23.55
N GLU A 62 2.45 75.12 22.36
CA GLU A 62 1.53 74.77 21.29
C GLU A 62 1.63 73.26 21.02
N LYS A 63 0.50 72.60 20.76
CA LYS A 63 0.40 71.15 20.52
C LYS A 63 1.02 70.75 19.18
N GLU A 64 2.32 70.97 19.00
CA GLU A 64 3.07 70.41 17.89
C GLU A 64 3.33 68.92 18.17
N LEU A 65 2.93 68.08 17.21
CA LEU A 65 3.14 66.64 17.26
C LEU A 65 4.36 66.29 16.41
N THR A 66 5.34 65.61 16.99
CA THR A 66 6.49 65.07 16.26
C THR A 66 6.23 63.63 15.83
N LEU A 67 6.53 63.32 14.57
CA LEU A 67 6.39 61.99 14.00
C LEU A 67 7.69 61.20 14.18
N THR A 68 7.68 60.19 15.05
CA THR A 68 8.86 59.35 15.33
C THR A 68 8.71 57.98 14.67
N ALA A 69 9.70 57.53 13.90
CA ALA A 69 9.68 56.24 13.22
C ALA A 69 10.24 55.13 14.12
N ASN A 70 9.38 54.23 14.62
CA ASN A 70 9.77 53.13 15.50
C ASN A 70 9.73 51.79 14.77
N ARG A 71 10.73 50.93 14.99
CA ARG A 71 10.73 49.55 14.49
C ARG A 71 10.03 48.65 15.50
N VAL A 72 8.91 48.07 15.11
CA VAL A 72 8.08 47.20 15.97
C VAL A 72 7.99 45.81 15.33
N PRO A 73 8.13 44.72 16.11
CA PRO A 73 7.99 43.37 15.58
C PRO A 73 6.55 43.12 15.08
N THR A 74 6.44 42.51 13.90
CA THR A 74 5.16 41.98 13.40
C THR A 74 4.88 40.63 14.04
N LEU A 75 3.78 40.56 14.80
CA LEU A 75 3.34 39.32 15.46
C LEU A 75 2.38 38.49 14.60
N ILE A 76 2.11 38.90 13.35
CA ILE A 76 1.14 38.22 12.46
C ILE A 76 1.49 36.75 12.20
N ASN A 77 2.78 36.40 12.26
CA ASN A 77 3.27 35.03 12.10
C ASN A 77 3.70 34.39 13.42
N HIS A 78 3.41 35.04 14.56
CA HIS A 78 3.78 34.52 15.87
C HIS A 78 2.92 33.30 16.21
N PRO A 79 3.49 32.21 16.77
CA PRO A 79 2.74 31.00 17.09
C PRO A 79 1.54 31.23 18.03
N LEU A 80 1.63 32.17 18.97
CA LEU A 80 0.51 32.53 19.86
C LEU A 80 -0.66 33.23 19.13
N VAL A 81 -0.43 33.79 17.93
CA VAL A 81 -1.46 34.49 17.15
C VAL A 81 -2.02 33.57 16.06
N ARG A 82 -1.17 32.84 15.36
CA ARG A 82 -1.56 31.95 14.25
C ARG A 82 -1.84 30.51 14.65
N GLY A 83 -1.42 30.08 15.83
CA GLY A 83 -1.41 28.68 16.22
C GLY A 83 -0.24 27.90 15.62
N LEU A 84 -0.37 26.57 15.59
CA LEU A 84 0.65 25.67 15.04
C LEU A 84 0.82 25.90 13.53
N ALA A 85 2.06 25.84 13.05
CA ALA A 85 2.36 26.03 11.63
C ALA A 85 1.84 24.88 10.76
N PHE A 86 1.82 23.67 11.31
CA PHE A 86 1.27 22.48 10.67
C PHE A 86 0.17 21.88 11.55
N THR A 87 -1.03 21.74 11.01
CA THR A 87 -2.21 21.22 11.73
C THR A 87 -2.66 19.87 11.21
N SER A 88 -2.36 19.53 9.95
CA SER A 88 -2.68 18.25 9.35
C SER A 88 -1.61 17.83 8.33
N LEU A 89 -1.48 16.52 8.10
CA LEU A 89 -0.64 15.97 7.06
C LEU A 89 -1.40 14.91 6.27
N LYS A 90 -1.21 14.90 4.95
CA LYS A 90 -1.77 13.83 4.12
C LYS A 90 -0.95 12.56 4.32
N VAL A 91 -1.44 11.66 5.17
CA VAL A 91 -0.85 10.33 5.41
C VAL A 91 -1.77 9.24 4.87
N GLY A 92 -1.34 8.60 3.78
CA GLY A 92 -1.96 7.44 3.17
C GLY A 92 -1.50 6.14 3.82
N VAL A 93 -2.39 5.15 3.83
CA VAL A 93 -2.10 3.80 4.34
C VAL A 93 -2.25 2.82 3.21
N GLY A 94 -1.31 1.90 3.13
CA GLY A 94 -1.31 0.83 2.16
C GLY A 94 -2.37 -0.23 2.40
N HIS A 95 -2.12 -1.42 1.84
CA HIS A 95 -2.93 -2.59 2.08
C HIS A 95 -3.00 -2.84 3.59
N ARG A 96 -4.23 -2.75 4.11
CA ARG A 96 -4.49 -2.62 5.54
C ARG A 96 -4.32 -3.98 6.20
N LEU A 97 -3.68 -3.98 7.37
CA LEU A 97 -3.66 -5.12 8.27
C LEU A 97 -4.79 -4.96 9.29
N ASP A 98 -5.57 -6.03 9.51
CA ASP A 98 -6.55 -6.06 10.60
C ASP A 98 -5.87 -5.97 11.98
N SER A 99 -6.67 -5.89 13.06
CA SER A 99 -6.12 -5.71 14.40
C SER A 99 -5.22 -6.86 14.82
N GLN A 100 -5.57 -8.11 14.50
CA GLN A 100 -4.84 -9.30 14.94
C GLN A 100 -3.58 -9.57 14.10
N ALA A 101 -3.59 -9.19 12.82
CA ALA A 101 -2.43 -9.35 11.96
C ALA A 101 -1.30 -8.38 12.35
N SER A 102 -0.06 -8.81 12.16
CA SER A 102 1.13 -8.02 12.47
C SER A 102 2.04 -7.89 11.25
N GLY A 103 3.08 -7.07 11.35
CA GLY A 103 4.13 -7.01 10.33
C GLY A 103 4.22 -5.69 9.59
N VAL A 104 4.81 -5.75 8.39
CA VAL A 104 5.10 -4.59 7.55
C VAL A 104 3.80 -3.87 7.19
N LEU A 105 3.73 -2.56 7.36
CA LEU A 105 2.67 -1.70 6.87
C LEU A 105 3.29 -0.51 6.14
N VAL A 106 2.98 -0.36 4.86
CA VAL A 106 3.49 0.75 4.06
C VAL A 106 2.60 1.97 4.24
N LEU A 107 3.23 3.12 4.49
CA LEU A 107 2.61 4.42 4.62
C LEU A 107 3.18 5.37 3.56
N GLY A 108 2.34 6.28 3.10
CA GLY A 108 2.75 7.33 2.16
C GLY A 108 2.43 8.70 2.74
N VAL A 109 3.36 9.66 2.62
CA VAL A 109 3.15 11.03 3.05
C VAL A 109 3.18 11.98 1.85
N GLY A 110 2.21 12.88 1.75
CA GLY A 110 2.12 13.86 0.66
C GLY A 110 2.01 13.19 -0.72
N HIS A 111 3.00 13.43 -1.60
CA HIS A 111 3.09 12.76 -2.91
C HIS A 111 3.23 11.23 -2.79
N GLY A 112 3.76 10.73 -1.67
CA GLY A 112 3.81 9.31 -1.37
C GLY A 112 2.44 8.62 -1.40
N CYS A 113 1.34 9.33 -1.16
CA CYS A 113 0.00 8.76 -1.34
C CYS A 113 -0.29 8.35 -2.80
N GLY A 114 0.26 9.05 -3.79
CA GLY A 114 0.15 8.68 -5.21
C GLY A 114 0.98 7.43 -5.50
N LEU A 115 2.25 7.44 -5.08
CA LEU A 115 3.15 6.29 -5.21
C LEU A 115 2.61 5.02 -4.54
N LEU A 116 1.84 5.18 -3.46
CA LEU A 116 1.18 4.09 -2.76
C LEU A 116 0.09 3.46 -3.64
N THR A 117 -0.72 4.27 -4.32
CA THR A 117 -1.69 3.79 -5.31
C THR A 117 -0.99 3.05 -6.44
N ASP A 118 0.08 3.63 -6.98
CA ASP A 118 0.88 3.06 -8.06
C ASP A 118 1.46 1.68 -7.66
N MET A 119 1.97 1.57 -6.43
CA MET A 119 2.48 0.32 -5.86
C MET A 119 1.41 -0.79 -5.79
N TYR A 120 0.15 -0.45 -5.50
CA TYR A 120 -0.93 -1.44 -5.45
C TYR A 120 -1.50 -1.78 -6.83
N ASN A 121 -1.53 -0.80 -7.74
CA ASN A 121 -1.88 -1.02 -9.15
C ASN A 121 -0.83 -1.89 -9.86
N ALA A 122 0.41 -1.88 -9.38
CA ALA A 122 1.46 -2.77 -9.87
C ALA A 122 1.25 -4.24 -9.48
N HIS A 123 0.24 -4.60 -8.67
CA HIS A 123 -0.05 -5.99 -8.28
C HIS A 123 1.14 -6.76 -7.69
N LEU A 124 1.95 -6.07 -6.88
CA LEU A 124 3.13 -6.65 -6.22
C LEU A 124 2.74 -7.71 -5.18
N THR A 125 3.56 -8.76 -5.10
CA THR A 125 3.43 -9.84 -4.11
C THR A 125 3.63 -9.33 -2.69
N LYS A 126 2.95 -9.99 -1.76
CA LYS A 126 3.11 -9.83 -0.32
C LYS A 126 3.47 -11.18 0.26
N ASP A 127 4.34 -11.17 1.27
CA ASP A 127 4.79 -12.38 1.92
C ASP A 127 4.27 -12.39 3.35
N TYR A 128 3.78 -13.55 3.76
CA TYR A 128 3.18 -13.77 5.07
C TYR A 128 3.81 -14.99 5.73
N ALA A 129 4.15 -14.83 7.01
CA ALA A 129 4.33 -15.93 7.92
C ALA A 129 2.98 -16.20 8.61
N VAL A 130 2.38 -17.37 8.35
CA VAL A 130 1.07 -17.77 8.84
C VAL A 130 1.22 -18.97 9.76
N ARG A 131 0.84 -18.83 11.03
CA ARG A 131 0.88 -19.91 12.01
C ARG A 131 -0.48 -20.57 12.11
N GLY A 132 -0.49 -21.90 12.03
CA GLY A 132 -1.66 -22.73 12.20
C GLY A 132 -1.52 -23.67 13.39
N LEU A 133 -2.67 -24.05 13.95
CA LEU A 133 -2.81 -25.01 15.04
C LEU A 133 -3.78 -26.10 14.59
N LEU A 134 -3.31 -27.35 14.55
CA LEU A 134 -4.08 -28.54 14.20
C LEU A 134 -5.00 -29.00 15.35
N GLY A 135 -6.05 -29.74 15.00
CA GLY A 135 -6.99 -30.35 15.94
C GLY A 135 -8.04 -29.43 16.54
N LYS A 136 -8.14 -28.19 16.07
CA LYS A 136 -9.12 -27.20 16.51
C LYS A 136 -9.76 -26.53 15.29
N ALA A 137 -11.07 -26.31 15.33
CA ALA A 137 -11.79 -25.45 14.39
C ALA A 137 -12.65 -24.43 15.15
N THR A 138 -12.73 -23.21 14.62
CA THR A 138 -13.54 -22.11 15.14
C THR A 138 -14.39 -21.50 14.02
N ASP A 139 -15.41 -20.74 14.41
CA ASP A 139 -16.38 -20.12 13.50
C ASP A 139 -15.78 -19.03 12.60
N ASP A 140 -14.74 -18.33 13.09
CA ASP A 140 -14.07 -17.24 12.39
C ASP A 140 -12.67 -17.61 11.87
N PHE A 141 -12.27 -18.87 12.02
CA PHE A 141 -10.95 -19.42 11.70
C PHE A 141 -9.79 -18.82 12.50
N CYS A 142 -10.07 -18.02 13.53
CA CYS A 142 -9.09 -17.48 14.47
C CYS A 142 -9.01 -18.35 15.72
N GLU A 143 -7.87 -18.35 16.39
CA GLU A 143 -7.69 -19.09 17.65
C GLU A 143 -8.69 -18.68 18.75
N ASP A 144 -8.98 -17.38 18.86
CA ASP A 144 -9.88 -16.78 19.85
C ASP A 144 -11.37 -16.95 19.51
N GLY A 145 -11.69 -17.52 18.35
CA GLY A 145 -13.05 -17.74 17.89
C GLY A 145 -13.81 -18.76 18.73
N ARG A 146 -15.12 -18.84 18.51
CA ARG A 146 -15.95 -19.84 19.19
C ARG A 146 -15.58 -21.22 18.66
N LEU A 147 -15.25 -22.13 19.57
CA LEU A 147 -14.94 -23.52 19.22
C LEU A 147 -16.14 -24.18 18.51
N VAL A 148 -15.89 -24.72 17.33
CA VAL A 148 -16.86 -25.47 16.52
C VAL A 148 -16.58 -26.96 16.62
N GLU A 149 -15.32 -27.36 16.47
CA GLU A 149 -14.95 -28.78 16.41
C GLU A 149 -13.52 -29.00 16.95
N LYS A 150 -13.29 -30.19 17.53
CA LYS A 150 -11.97 -30.71 17.86
C LYS A 150 -11.76 -32.05 17.17
N THR A 151 -10.58 -32.25 16.59
CA THR A 151 -10.23 -33.49 15.88
C THR A 151 -8.84 -33.95 16.28
N THR A 152 -8.54 -35.23 16.05
CA THR A 152 -7.20 -35.79 16.21
C THR A 152 -6.29 -35.36 15.05
N TYR A 153 -4.99 -35.27 15.31
CA TYR A 153 -3.99 -34.88 14.32
C TYR A 153 -2.75 -35.79 14.30
N ASP A 154 -2.75 -36.89 15.06
CA ASP A 154 -1.61 -37.81 15.15
C ASP A 154 -1.24 -38.44 13.80
N HIS A 155 -2.20 -38.53 12.87
CA HIS A 155 -1.98 -39.03 11.51
C HIS A 155 -1.38 -38.00 10.57
N VAL A 156 -1.24 -36.73 10.98
CA VAL A 156 -0.74 -35.63 10.16
C VAL A 156 0.79 -35.62 10.19
N THR A 157 1.41 -35.81 9.02
CA THR A 157 2.87 -35.78 8.87
C THR A 157 3.30 -34.61 8.00
N ARG A 158 4.59 -34.27 8.09
CA ARG A 158 5.19 -33.20 7.28
C ARG A 158 5.00 -33.44 5.78
N GLU A 159 5.17 -34.68 5.34
CA GLU A 159 5.05 -35.08 3.93
C GLU A 159 3.61 -34.93 3.42
N LYS A 160 2.61 -35.24 4.26
CA LYS A 160 1.20 -35.03 3.89
C LYS A 160 0.88 -33.54 3.74
N LEU A 161 1.38 -32.72 4.66
CA LEU A 161 1.25 -31.27 4.57
C LEU A 161 1.89 -30.75 3.28
N ASP A 162 3.16 -31.08 3.02
CA ASP A 162 3.88 -30.59 1.83
C ASP A 162 3.19 -31.01 0.51
N ARG A 163 2.61 -32.22 0.45
CA ARG A 163 1.81 -32.66 -0.71
C ARG A 163 0.58 -31.78 -0.94
N ILE A 164 -0.16 -31.44 0.11
CA ILE A 164 -1.34 -30.56 0.00
C ILE A 164 -0.92 -29.16 -0.40
N LEU A 165 0.17 -28.63 0.18
CA LEU A 165 0.70 -27.32 -0.19
C LEU A 165 1.08 -27.27 -1.68
N ALA A 166 1.67 -28.34 -2.22
CA ALA A 166 1.99 -28.44 -3.64
C ALA A 166 0.74 -28.44 -4.54
N VAL A 167 -0.33 -29.12 -4.13
CA VAL A 167 -1.62 -29.12 -4.86
C VAL A 167 -2.25 -27.72 -4.86
N ILE A 168 -2.26 -27.05 -3.70
CA ILE A 168 -2.75 -25.68 -3.57
C ILE A 168 -1.92 -24.74 -4.46
N GLN A 169 -0.59 -24.84 -4.42
CA GLN A 169 0.29 -24.03 -5.26
C GLN A 169 0.01 -24.23 -6.75
N GLY A 170 -0.13 -25.47 -7.21
CA GLY A 170 -0.45 -25.77 -8.61
C GLY A 170 -1.80 -25.22 -9.05
N SER A 171 -2.82 -25.31 -8.19
CA SER A 171 -4.15 -24.73 -8.44
C SER A 171 -4.09 -23.21 -8.60
N HIS A 172 -3.38 -22.51 -7.71
CA HIS A 172 -3.23 -21.06 -7.78
C HIS A 172 -2.33 -20.61 -8.94
N GLN A 173 -1.34 -21.40 -9.35
CA GLN A 173 -0.54 -21.11 -10.54
C GLN A 173 -1.40 -21.15 -11.81
N LYS A 174 -2.30 -22.14 -11.93
CA LYS A 174 -3.27 -22.21 -13.04
C LYS A 174 -4.20 -20.99 -13.01
N ALA A 175 -4.71 -20.63 -11.82
CA ALA A 175 -5.56 -19.45 -11.67
C ALA A 175 -4.82 -18.16 -12.06
N LEU A 176 -3.56 -18.00 -11.65
CA LEU A 176 -2.74 -16.85 -12.00
C LEU A 176 -2.62 -16.65 -13.51
N VAL A 177 -2.34 -17.73 -14.25
CA VAL A 177 -2.31 -17.69 -15.74
C VAL A 177 -3.65 -17.27 -16.32
N THR A 178 -4.77 -17.78 -15.77
CA THR A 178 -6.11 -17.41 -16.23
C THR A 178 -6.40 -15.93 -16.00
N TYR A 179 -6.04 -15.39 -14.83
CA TYR A 179 -6.29 -13.98 -14.48
C TYR A 179 -5.28 -12.98 -15.08
N SER A 180 -4.16 -13.47 -15.58
CA SER A 180 -3.19 -12.65 -16.31
C SER A 180 -3.56 -12.47 -17.78
N ASN A 181 -4.66 -13.05 -18.28
CA ASN A 181 -5.06 -13.01 -19.69
C ASN A 181 -3.90 -13.33 -20.67
N LEU A 182 -2.96 -14.18 -20.23
CA LEU A 182 -1.80 -14.52 -21.04
C LEU A 182 -2.15 -15.69 -21.94
N ASP A 183 -1.93 -15.53 -23.24
CA ASP A 183 -1.89 -16.67 -24.14
C ASP A 183 -0.54 -17.39 -23.96
N LEU A 184 -0.58 -18.54 -23.27
CA LEU A 184 0.59 -19.37 -23.01
C LEU A 184 1.31 -19.84 -24.28
N GLN A 185 0.69 -19.76 -25.46
CA GLN A 185 1.31 -20.10 -26.74
C GLN A 185 2.22 -19.00 -27.28
N THR A 186 2.27 -17.83 -26.63
CA THR A 186 3.07 -16.70 -27.07
C THR A 186 4.46 -16.71 -26.46
N GLN A 187 5.44 -16.22 -27.23
CA GLN A 187 6.80 -15.97 -26.75
C GLN A 187 6.81 -14.98 -25.56
N GLU A 188 5.88 -14.02 -25.54
CA GLU A 188 5.73 -13.03 -24.47
C GLU A 188 5.37 -13.70 -23.14
N ALA A 189 4.42 -14.65 -23.16
CA ALA A 189 4.05 -15.42 -21.96
C ALA A 189 5.24 -16.24 -21.42
N TYR A 190 6.07 -16.78 -22.31
CA TYR A 190 7.30 -17.47 -21.92
C TYR A 190 8.31 -16.51 -21.27
N GLU A 191 8.54 -15.34 -21.87
CA GLU A 191 9.45 -14.32 -21.33
C GLU A 191 8.98 -13.78 -19.97
N MET A 192 7.67 -13.58 -19.79
CA MET A 192 7.08 -13.20 -18.49
C MET A 192 7.19 -14.31 -17.44
N ALA A 193 7.03 -15.57 -17.84
CA ALA A 193 7.21 -16.72 -16.95
C ALA A 193 8.67 -16.84 -16.48
N VAL A 194 9.63 -16.69 -17.39
CA VAL A 194 11.07 -16.75 -17.10
C VAL A 194 11.52 -15.56 -16.24
N SER A 195 10.98 -14.36 -16.49
CA SER A 195 11.29 -13.17 -15.71
C SER A 195 10.55 -13.11 -14.36
N GLY A 196 9.58 -14.00 -14.11
CA GLY A 196 8.80 -14.06 -12.87
C GLY A 196 7.82 -12.89 -12.71
N VAL A 197 7.38 -12.29 -13.83
CA VAL A 197 6.56 -11.06 -13.84
C VAL A 197 5.08 -11.35 -14.10
N ILE A 198 4.65 -12.61 -14.13
CA ILE A 198 3.22 -12.94 -14.31
C ILE A 198 2.41 -12.33 -13.17
N ARG A 199 1.55 -11.38 -13.53
CA ARG A 199 0.65 -10.66 -12.62
C ARG A 199 -0.75 -10.64 -13.20
N PRO A 200 -1.80 -10.63 -12.36
CA PRO A 200 -3.16 -10.45 -12.84
C PRO A 200 -3.30 -9.08 -13.53
N MET A 201 -3.95 -9.04 -14.70
CA MET A 201 -4.22 -7.76 -15.39
C MET A 201 -5.42 -7.02 -14.79
N ASN A 202 -6.36 -7.78 -14.20
CA ASN A 202 -7.62 -7.29 -13.67
C ASN A 202 -7.82 -7.76 -12.23
N LYS A 203 -8.92 -7.29 -11.62
CA LYS A 203 -9.36 -7.77 -10.30
C LYS A 203 -9.46 -9.30 -10.29
N SER A 204 -8.69 -9.93 -9.42
CA SER A 204 -8.66 -11.39 -9.23
C SER A 204 -8.93 -11.75 -7.76
N PRO A 205 -9.33 -13.00 -7.46
CA PRO A 205 -9.32 -13.52 -6.09
C PRO A 205 -7.89 -13.55 -5.52
N MET A 206 -7.74 -14.00 -4.27
CA MET A 206 -6.41 -14.26 -3.71
C MET A 206 -5.64 -15.25 -4.60
N LEU A 207 -4.45 -14.85 -5.04
CA LEU A 207 -3.56 -15.69 -5.84
C LEU A 207 -2.31 -15.99 -5.03
N ILE A 208 -2.03 -17.27 -4.80
CA ILE A 208 -0.83 -17.73 -4.10
C ILE A 208 0.24 -18.04 -5.15
N THR A 209 1.33 -17.30 -5.15
CA THR A 209 2.47 -17.52 -6.05
C THR A 209 3.44 -18.56 -5.49
N GLY A 210 3.50 -18.69 -4.17
CA GLY A 210 4.36 -19.67 -3.51
C GLY A 210 3.86 -19.95 -2.10
N ILE A 211 3.93 -21.21 -1.70
CA ILE A 211 3.56 -21.63 -0.35
C ILE A 211 4.46 -22.77 0.11
N ARG A 212 5.02 -22.66 1.31
CA ARG A 212 5.85 -23.71 1.90
C ARG A 212 5.72 -23.74 3.41
N CYS A 213 5.95 -24.91 4.00
CA CYS A 213 6.02 -25.03 5.45
C CYS A 213 7.46 -24.74 5.95
N LEU A 214 7.61 -23.75 6.83
CA LEU A 214 8.88 -23.39 7.44
C LEU A 214 9.18 -24.25 8.67
N GLN A 215 8.16 -24.49 9.51
CA GLN A 215 8.28 -25.25 10.75
C GLN A 215 7.06 -26.16 10.88
N PHE A 216 7.30 -27.39 11.29
CA PHE A 216 6.24 -28.37 11.53
C PHE A 216 6.56 -29.08 12.85
N ALA A 217 5.83 -28.69 13.89
CA ALA A 217 5.95 -29.23 15.24
C ALA A 217 4.52 -29.39 15.80
N PRO A 218 3.80 -30.45 15.38
CA PRO A 218 2.39 -30.64 15.73
C PRO A 218 2.12 -30.48 17.24
N PRO A 219 1.00 -29.83 17.61
CA PRO A 219 -0.08 -29.37 16.74
C PRO A 219 0.22 -28.11 15.93
N GLU A 220 1.37 -27.44 16.14
CA GLU A 220 1.69 -26.20 15.46
C GLU A 220 2.43 -26.39 14.13
N PHE A 221 2.15 -25.50 13.19
CA PHE A 221 2.95 -25.37 11.98
C PHE A 221 3.02 -23.91 11.54
N LEU A 222 4.10 -23.59 10.83
CA LEU A 222 4.35 -22.27 10.27
C LEU A 222 4.47 -22.36 8.76
N LEU A 223 3.67 -21.58 8.05
CA LEU A 223 3.70 -21.45 6.60
C LEU A 223 4.32 -20.11 6.21
N GLU A 224 5.10 -20.13 5.14
CA GLU A 224 5.40 -18.94 4.35
C GLU A 224 4.49 -18.95 3.13
N VAL A 225 3.70 -17.88 2.97
CA VAL A 225 2.74 -17.71 1.89
C VAL A 225 3.08 -16.43 1.14
N GLN A 226 3.41 -16.56 -0.13
CA GLN A 226 3.58 -15.45 -1.06
C GLN A 226 2.31 -15.34 -1.90
N CYS A 227 1.67 -14.18 -1.87
CA CYS A 227 0.38 -14.00 -2.51
C CYS A 227 0.12 -12.58 -2.98
N MET A 228 -0.95 -12.43 -3.77
CA MET A 228 -1.49 -11.17 -4.26
C MET A 228 -3.00 -11.14 -4.00
N HIS A 229 -3.57 -9.93 -3.89
CA HIS A 229 -5.02 -9.69 -3.70
C HIS A 229 -5.63 -10.44 -2.52
N GLU A 230 -4.80 -10.74 -1.53
CA GLU A 230 -5.18 -11.44 -0.35
C GLU A 230 -5.89 -10.53 0.67
N THR A 231 -6.65 -11.16 1.54
CA THR A 231 -7.12 -10.56 2.78
C THR A 231 -6.68 -11.43 3.94
N GLN A 232 -6.58 -10.86 5.14
CA GLN A 232 -6.19 -11.62 6.32
C GLN A 232 -7.21 -12.72 6.63
N LYS A 233 -8.50 -12.49 6.35
CA LYS A 233 -9.54 -13.52 6.48
C LYS A 233 -9.31 -14.69 5.52
N GLN A 234 -8.89 -14.43 4.27
CA GLN A 234 -8.58 -15.51 3.32
C GLN A 234 -7.35 -16.30 3.73
N LEU A 235 -6.31 -15.66 4.28
CA LEU A 235 -5.15 -16.36 4.83
C LEU A 235 -5.52 -17.27 6.01
N ARG A 236 -6.44 -16.83 6.89
CA ARG A 236 -6.94 -17.67 7.98
C ARG A 236 -7.78 -18.84 7.47
N ARG A 237 -8.64 -18.57 6.49
CA ARG A 237 -9.44 -19.62 5.83
C ARG A 237 -8.56 -20.66 5.13
N LEU A 238 -7.46 -20.25 4.50
CA LEU A 238 -6.50 -21.15 3.88
C LEU A 238 -5.94 -22.17 4.88
N VAL A 239 -5.60 -21.74 6.10
CA VAL A 239 -5.15 -22.64 7.18
C VAL A 239 -6.24 -23.66 7.51
N HIS A 240 -7.49 -23.22 7.62
CA HIS A 240 -8.62 -24.09 7.87
C HIS A 240 -8.82 -25.13 6.75
N GLU A 241 -8.79 -24.70 5.48
CA GLU A 241 -8.90 -25.57 4.32
C GLU A 241 -7.76 -26.62 4.26
N ILE A 242 -6.52 -26.22 4.58
CA ILE A 242 -5.39 -27.16 4.73
C ILE A 242 -5.67 -28.21 5.81
N GLY A 243 -6.26 -27.81 6.94
CA GLY A 243 -6.67 -28.74 7.99
C GLY A 243 -7.66 -29.79 7.48
N LEU A 244 -8.68 -29.37 6.73
CA LEU A 244 -9.68 -30.27 6.15
C LEU A 244 -9.08 -31.25 5.15
N GLU A 245 -8.20 -30.79 4.26
CA GLU A 245 -7.48 -31.66 3.30
C GLU A 245 -6.58 -32.68 4.00
N LEU A 246 -6.05 -32.34 5.18
CA LEU A 246 -5.30 -33.26 6.05
C LEU A 246 -6.19 -34.25 6.81
N LYS A 247 -7.51 -34.25 6.58
CA LYS A 247 -8.50 -35.02 7.34
C LYS A 247 -8.43 -34.73 8.84
N SER A 248 -8.23 -33.45 9.18
CA SER A 248 -8.21 -32.93 10.54
C SER A 248 -8.91 -31.56 10.51
N THR A 249 -8.69 -30.76 11.54
CA THR A 249 -9.10 -29.35 11.58
C THR A 249 -7.91 -28.48 11.91
N ALA A 250 -7.96 -27.22 11.48
CA ALA A 250 -6.95 -26.24 11.87
C ALA A 250 -7.57 -24.84 12.04
N VAL A 251 -6.96 -24.07 12.94
CA VAL A 251 -7.21 -22.63 13.10
C VAL A 251 -5.93 -21.85 12.86
N CYS A 252 -6.08 -20.61 12.41
CA CYS A 252 -4.96 -19.69 12.30
C CYS A 252 -4.76 -18.93 13.61
N THR A 253 -3.57 -19.08 14.19
CA THR A 253 -3.18 -18.40 15.44
C THR A 253 -2.51 -17.07 15.16
N GLN A 254 -1.76 -16.96 14.07
CA GLN A 254 -1.03 -15.74 13.73
C GLN A 254 -0.94 -15.51 12.23
N VAL A 255 -1.16 -14.25 11.82
CA VAL A 255 -0.84 -13.75 10.47
C VAL A 255 0.17 -12.61 10.61
N ARG A 256 1.38 -12.79 10.09
CA ARG A 256 2.43 -11.77 10.09
C ARG A 256 2.88 -11.48 8.67
N ARG A 257 2.65 -10.26 8.17
CA ARG A 257 3.19 -9.81 6.88
C ARG A 257 4.69 -9.52 7.01
N THR A 258 5.52 -10.31 6.36
CA THR A 258 6.99 -10.16 6.35
C THR A 258 7.46 -9.25 5.22
N ARG A 259 6.69 -9.14 4.14
CA ARG A 259 6.98 -8.27 3.00
C ARG A 259 5.71 -7.68 2.38
N ASP A 260 5.75 -6.42 1.98
CA ASP A 260 4.75 -5.77 1.12
C ASP A 260 5.45 -5.15 -0.10
N GLY A 261 5.36 -5.82 -1.24
CA GLY A 261 6.13 -5.49 -2.44
C GLY A 261 7.63 -5.53 -2.17
N PHE A 262 8.27 -4.37 -2.25
CA PHE A 262 9.71 -4.20 -2.03
C PHE A 262 10.06 -3.70 -0.62
N PHE A 263 9.09 -3.58 0.29
CA PHE A 263 9.32 -3.29 1.70
C PHE A 263 9.30 -4.58 2.53
N THR A 264 10.35 -4.79 3.30
CA THR A 264 10.54 -5.96 4.16
C THR A 264 10.46 -5.58 5.64
N LEU A 265 10.63 -6.56 6.54
CA LEU A 265 10.72 -6.30 7.98
C LEU A 265 11.91 -5.42 8.35
N ASP A 266 13.02 -5.48 7.62
CA ASP A 266 14.22 -4.69 7.90
C ASP A 266 14.01 -3.20 7.59
N ASP A 267 13.11 -2.89 6.66
CA ASP A 267 12.72 -1.52 6.35
C ASP A 267 11.68 -0.94 7.33
N ALA A 268 11.05 -1.80 8.14
CA ALA A 268 9.86 -1.45 8.91
C ALA A 268 10.24 -0.78 10.24
N LEU A 269 10.02 0.54 10.33
CA LEU A 269 10.29 1.31 11.55
C LEU A 269 9.46 0.82 12.73
N LEU A 270 10.14 0.58 13.85
CA LEU A 270 9.50 0.23 15.12
C LEU A 270 8.81 1.46 15.73
N ARG A 271 7.91 1.22 16.68
CA ARG A 271 7.12 2.28 17.33
C ARG A 271 7.97 3.40 17.95
N THR A 272 9.16 3.07 18.43
CA THR A 272 10.11 4.05 19.01
C THR A 272 10.71 4.98 17.97
N GLN A 273 10.65 4.63 16.69
CA GLN A 273 11.24 5.34 15.55
C GLN A 273 10.17 6.04 14.69
N TRP A 274 8.95 6.19 15.21
CA TRP A 274 7.88 6.94 14.51
C TRP A 274 8.04 8.45 14.69
N ASP A 275 9.27 8.95 14.65
CA ASP A 275 9.62 10.36 14.75
C ASP A 275 10.01 10.94 13.37
N LEU A 276 10.03 12.26 13.30
CA LEU A 276 10.29 12.99 12.06
C LEU A 276 11.66 12.63 11.42
N PRO A 277 12.80 12.71 12.14
CA PRO A 277 14.10 12.31 11.60
C PRO A 277 14.14 10.87 11.06
N SER A 278 13.65 9.89 11.82
CA SER A 278 13.66 8.49 11.40
C SER A 278 12.81 8.24 10.16
N ILE A 279 11.61 8.82 10.09
CA ILE A 279 10.74 8.69 8.92
C ILE A 279 11.34 9.38 7.69
N GLN A 280 11.92 10.57 7.85
CA GLN A 280 12.62 11.24 6.74
C GLN A 280 13.80 10.39 6.23
N GLY A 281 14.59 9.82 7.13
CA GLY A 281 15.69 8.94 6.76
C GLY A 281 15.22 7.70 6.00
N ALA A 282 14.15 7.04 6.48
CA ALA A 282 13.56 5.87 5.84
C ALA A 282 13.01 6.18 4.43
N ILE A 283 12.32 7.31 4.26
CA ILE A 283 11.82 7.76 2.94
C ILE A 283 12.99 7.99 1.98
N GLN A 284 14.03 8.68 2.43
CA GLN A 284 15.21 8.98 1.61
C GLN A 284 15.96 7.71 1.19
N ALA A 285 16.11 6.74 2.10
CA ALA A 285 16.75 5.46 1.82
C ALA A 285 15.91 4.60 0.85
N ALA A 286 14.58 4.62 0.98
CA ALA A 286 13.69 3.82 0.13
C ALA A 286 13.45 4.43 -1.26
N ALA A 287 13.56 5.75 -1.42
CA ALA A 287 13.24 6.48 -2.64
C ALA A 287 13.84 5.89 -3.95
N PRO A 288 15.15 5.58 -4.06
CA PRO A 288 15.70 5.03 -5.29
C PRO A 288 15.12 3.66 -5.64
N ARG A 289 14.88 2.80 -4.63
CA ARG A 289 14.28 1.48 -4.80
C ARG A 289 12.83 1.57 -5.22
N VAL A 290 12.06 2.48 -4.61
CA VAL A 290 10.67 2.76 -4.98
C VAL A 290 10.58 3.18 -6.45
N ALA A 291 11.43 4.14 -6.87
CA ALA A 291 11.42 4.64 -8.24
C ALA A 291 11.73 3.53 -9.26
N ALA A 292 12.80 2.75 -9.03
CA ALA A 292 13.20 1.67 -9.92
C ALA A 292 12.14 0.57 -10.04
N GLU A 293 11.52 0.16 -8.93
CA GLU A 293 10.56 -0.96 -8.94
C GLU A 293 9.20 -0.56 -9.53
N LEU A 294 8.75 0.69 -9.28
CA LEU A 294 7.56 1.23 -9.92
C LEU A 294 7.77 1.43 -11.42
N GLU A 295 8.93 1.95 -11.84
CA GLU A 295 9.26 2.07 -13.26
C GLU A 295 9.27 0.71 -13.95
N LYS A 296 9.87 -0.31 -13.32
CA LYS A 296 9.87 -1.68 -13.83
C LYS A 296 8.46 -2.28 -13.90
N SER A 297 7.62 -2.05 -12.88
CA SER A 297 6.31 -2.69 -12.75
C SER A 297 5.19 -2.00 -13.53
N LEU A 298 5.31 -0.70 -13.81
CA LEU A 298 4.27 0.11 -14.47
C LEU A 298 4.60 0.43 -15.92
N ARG A 299 5.79 0.07 -16.41
CA ARG A 299 6.06 0.08 -17.85
C ARG A 299 5.00 -0.79 -18.53
N PRO A 300 4.22 -0.24 -19.48
CA PRO A 300 3.47 -1.08 -20.40
C PRO A 300 4.48 -1.99 -21.07
N TRP A 301 4.29 -3.30 -20.97
CA TRP A 301 4.92 -4.19 -21.95
C TRP A 301 4.39 -3.74 -23.30
N LEU A 302 5.25 -3.10 -24.08
CA LEU A 302 4.94 -2.58 -25.41
C LEU A 302 4.68 -3.78 -26.34
N GLY A 303 3.43 -4.24 -26.36
CA GLY A 303 2.97 -5.37 -27.17
C GLY A 303 1.64 -5.15 -27.88
N THR A 304 0.89 -4.09 -27.58
CA THR A 304 -0.25 -3.66 -28.40
C THR A 304 0.24 -2.74 -29.52
N GLN A 305 0.93 -3.31 -30.51
CA GLN A 305 0.85 -2.71 -31.84
C GLN A 305 -0.55 -2.99 -32.36
N GLU A 306 -1.41 -1.96 -32.36
CA GLU A 306 -2.49 -1.90 -33.34
C GLU A 306 -1.85 -2.13 -34.72
N PRO A 307 -2.41 -3.01 -35.57
CA PRO A 307 -1.90 -3.14 -36.93
C PRO A 307 -1.99 -1.76 -37.59
N PRO A 308 -0.96 -1.33 -38.34
CA PRO A 308 -0.97 -0.02 -38.97
C PRO A 308 -2.23 0.09 -39.82
N GLY A 309 -3.09 1.05 -39.45
CA GLY A 309 -4.29 1.35 -40.18
C GLY A 309 -3.95 1.47 -41.66
N SER A 310 -4.57 0.61 -42.46
CA SER A 310 -4.50 0.66 -43.91
C SER A 310 -5.17 1.95 -44.38
N GLY A 311 -4.41 3.04 -44.36
CA GLY A 311 -4.68 4.20 -45.18
C GLY A 311 -4.19 3.88 -46.58
N GLN A 312 -5.11 3.70 -47.54
CA GLN A 312 -5.21 4.62 -48.66
C GLN A 312 -6.50 4.41 -49.48
N PRO A 313 -6.99 5.48 -50.14
CA PRO A 313 -8.30 5.54 -50.76
C PRO A 313 -8.24 5.00 -52.20
N TRP A 314 -9.20 4.17 -52.59
CA TRP A 314 -9.43 3.90 -54.00
C TRP A 314 -10.75 4.53 -54.43
N ASP A 315 -10.59 5.72 -55.01
CA ASP A 315 -11.59 6.41 -55.79
C ASP A 315 -11.65 5.71 -57.17
N SER A 316 -12.76 5.06 -57.48
CA SER A 316 -13.04 4.61 -58.85
C SER A 316 -14.55 4.63 -59.11
N LYS A 317 -14.96 5.73 -59.76
CA LYS A 317 -16.08 5.86 -60.69
C LYS A 317 -16.62 4.52 -61.22
N ARG A 318 -17.94 4.33 -61.15
CA ARG A 318 -18.87 4.28 -62.32
C ARG A 318 -20.33 4.02 -61.90
N PRO A 319 -21.32 4.25 -62.80
CA PRO A 319 -22.56 4.95 -62.47
C PRO A 319 -23.85 4.11 -62.66
N HIS A 320 -25.00 4.75 -62.36
CA HIS A 320 -26.39 4.36 -62.65
C HIS A 320 -26.88 3.09 -61.89
N SER A 321 -28.13 2.95 -61.46
CA SER A 321 -29.40 3.54 -61.88
C SER A 321 -30.40 3.51 -60.71
N ALA A 322 -31.21 4.55 -60.57
CA ALA A 322 -32.46 4.50 -59.82
C ALA A 322 -33.47 3.64 -60.57
N LEU A 323 -34.13 2.73 -59.85
CA LEU A 323 -35.43 2.12 -60.17
C LEU A 323 -35.90 1.37 -58.91
N GLU A 324 -36.82 1.99 -58.17
CA GLU A 324 -37.88 1.29 -57.43
C GLU A 324 -38.75 0.51 -58.43
N PRO A 325 -39.45 -0.60 -58.08
CA PRO A 325 -40.49 -0.57 -57.04
C PRO A 325 -40.76 -1.87 -56.25
N GLU A 326 -41.58 -1.69 -55.21
CA GLU A 326 -42.64 -2.57 -54.68
C GLU A 326 -42.38 -4.09 -54.54
N SER A 327 -42.54 -4.60 -53.31
CA SER A 327 -43.77 -5.30 -52.89
C SER A 327 -43.54 -6.34 -51.78
N HIS A 328 -44.54 -6.41 -50.91
CA HIS A 328 -45.00 -7.56 -50.12
C HIS A 328 -44.09 -8.17 -49.03
N VAL A 329 -44.46 -7.89 -47.77
CA VAL A 329 -44.46 -8.91 -46.71
C VAL A 329 -45.87 -8.99 -46.14
N GLY A 330 -46.51 -10.14 -46.37
CA GLY A 330 -47.70 -10.60 -45.68
C GLY A 330 -47.45 -12.05 -45.26
N HIS A 331 -47.83 -12.36 -44.01
CA HIS A 331 -47.70 -13.59 -43.23
C HIS A 331 -46.40 -13.74 -42.40
#